data_AF-A0A6B0YBG5-F1
#
_entry.id   AF-A0A6B0YBG5-F1
#
_cell.length_a   1.000
_cell.length_b   1.000
_cell.length_c   1.000
_cell.angle_alpha   90.00
_cell.angle_beta   90.00
_cell.angle_gamma   90.00
#
_symmetry.space_group_name_H-M   'P 1'
#
loop_
_entity.id
_entity.type
_entity.pdbx_description
1 polymer ?
#
loop_
_entity_poly.entity_id
_entity_poly.type
_entity_poly.pdbx_seq_one_letter_code
_entity_poly.pdbx_strand_id
1 'polypeptide(L)' 'MAGSDFSIGGVANSMGANLKAEQDKIGDLTEHYDPNDPMAAFKLEMEVSKYKAEMSLMSALVKDLSEVQQQIIQKV' A
#
# COMPACT_ATOMS: atom_id res chain seq x y z
N MET A 1 -2.97 6.84 30.93
CA MET A 1 -2.03 6.68 29.81
C MET A 1 -2.66 5.71 28.82
N ALA A 2 -3.28 6.22 27.75
CA ALA A 2 -3.65 5.36 26.63
C ALA A 2 -2.34 5.03 25.90
N GLY A 3 -1.80 3.84 26.13
CA GLY A 3 -0.65 3.33 25.38
C GLY A 3 -1.06 3.16 23.93
N SER A 4 -0.61 4.07 23.07
CA SER A 4 -0.67 3.89 21.62
C SER A 4 0.28 2.73 21.29
N ASP A 5 -0.24 1.51 21.21
CA ASP A 5 0.50 0.33 20.75
C ASP A 5 0.92 0.56 19.28
N PHE A 6 2.16 0.98 19.10
CA PHE A 6 2.81 0.90 17.81
C PHE A 6 3.02 -0.59 17.49
N SER A 7 2.24 -1.13 16.56
CA SER A 7 2.33 -2.52 16.11
C SER A 7 2.48 -2.58 14.59
N ILE A 8 3.18 -3.61 14.09
CA ILE A 8 3.29 -3.89 12.66
C ILE A 8 1.90 -4.00 12.02
N GLY A 9 0.94 -4.59 12.74
CA GLY A 9 -0.47 -4.67 12.30
C GLY A 9 -1.13 -3.30 12.16
N GLY A 10 -0.85 -2.34 13.05
CA GLY A 10 -1.35 -0.96 12.94
C GLY A 10 -0.80 -0.21 11.73
N VAL A 11 0.48 -0.41 11.43
CA VAL A 11 1.13 0.17 10.23
C VAL A 11 0.56 -0.46 8.96
N ALA A 12 0.45 -1.79 8.91
CA ALA A 12 -0.11 -2.50 7.78
C ALA A 12 -1.58 -2.12 7.52
N ASN A 13 -2.40 -1.94 8.57
CA ASN A 13 -3.80 -1.54 8.43
C ASN A 13 -3.95 -0.11 7.88
N SER A 14 -3.15 0.84 8.37
CA SER A 14 -3.24 2.24 7.90
C SER A 14 -2.76 2.39 6.45
N MET A 15 -1.65 1.75 6.08
CA MET A 15 -1.18 1.72 4.70
C MET A 15 -2.13 0.91 3.79
N GLY A 16 -2.67 -0.20 4.29
CA GLY A 16 -3.65 -1.03 3.57
C GLY A 16 -4.94 -0.29 3.23
N ALA A 17 -5.43 0.60 4.11
CA ALA A 17 -6.60 1.43 3.83
C ALA A 17 -6.36 2.41 2.67
N ASN A 18 -5.18 3.04 2.62
CA ASN A 18 -4.81 3.94 1.52
C ASN A 18 -4.66 3.17 0.21
N LEU A 19 -3.99 2.02 0.24
CA LEU A 19 -3.85 1.13 -0.92
C LEU A 19 -5.20 0.64 -1.42
N LYS A 20 -6.15 0.34 -0.51
CA LYS A 20 -7.51 -0.05 -0.90
C LYS A 20 -8.22 1.07 -1.64
N ALA A 21 -8.10 2.32 -1.19
CA ALA A 21 -8.67 3.46 -1.90
C ALA A 21 -8.07 3.66 -3.29
N GLU A 22 -6.75 3.50 -3.45
CA GLU A 22 -6.11 3.56 -4.78
C GLU A 22 -6.50 2.37 -5.67
N GLN A 23 -6.65 1.18 -5.08
CA GLN A 23 -7.16 0.00 -5.80
C GLN A 23 -8.60 0.22 -6.30
N ASP A 24 -9.45 0.85 -5.49
CA ASP A 24 -10.83 1.16 -5.89
C ASP A 24 -10.85 2.14 -7.06
N LYS A 25 -10.01 3.19 -7.05
CA LYS A 25 -9.88 4.11 -8.21
C LYS A 25 -9.39 3.40 -9.46
N ILE A 26 -8.43 2.48 -9.34
CA ILE A 26 -7.97 1.66 -10.48
C ILE A 26 -9.12 0.80 -11.00
N GLY A 27 -9.92 0.22 -10.10
CA GLY A 27 -11.14 -0.52 -10.44
C GLY A 27 -12.09 0.33 -11.27
N ASP A 28 -12.45 1.51 -10.77
CA ASP A 28 -13.36 2.45 -11.44
C ASP A 28 -12.83 2.85 -12.84
N LEU A 29 -11.54 3.16 -12.95
CA LEU A 29 -10.89 3.49 -14.23
C LEU A 29 -10.87 2.30 -15.20
N THR A 30 -10.76 1.08 -14.69
CA THR A 30 -10.78 -0.14 -15.50
C THR A 30 -12.18 -0.45 -16.00
N GLU A 31 -13.21 -0.26 -15.17
CA GLU A 31 -14.61 -0.48 -15.56
C GLU A 31 -15.08 0.48 -16.66
N HIS A 32 -14.56 1.72 -16.66
CA HIS A 32 -14.91 2.77 -17.62
C HIS A 32 -13.82 2.98 -18.68
N TYR A 33 -12.94 2.00 -18.86
CA TYR A 33 -11.82 2.10 -19.80
C TYR A 33 -12.28 2.06 -21.26
N ASP A 34 -12.03 3.13 -22.01
CA ASP A 34 -12.15 3.13 -23.47
C ASP A 34 -10.77 2.84 -24.11
N PRO A 35 -10.58 1.69 -24.78
CA PRO A 35 -9.32 1.33 -25.40
C PRO A 35 -8.91 2.22 -26.58
N ASN A 36 -9.83 3.05 -27.09
CA ASN A 36 -9.54 4.02 -28.15
C ASN A 36 -9.19 5.41 -27.60
N ASP A 37 -9.30 5.62 -26.27
CA ASP A 37 -8.87 6.85 -25.61
C ASP A 37 -7.46 6.68 -25.02
N PRO A 38 -6.41 7.19 -25.67
CA PRO A 38 -5.04 7.09 -25.15
C PRO A 38 -4.86 7.82 -23.80
N MET A 39 -5.72 8.79 -23.47
CA MET A 39 -5.69 9.45 -22.17
C MET A 39 -6.22 8.54 -21.05
N ALA A 40 -7.24 7.72 -21.35
CA ALA A 40 -7.73 6.71 -20.41
C ALA A 40 -6.63 5.67 -20.11
N ALA A 41 -5.90 5.23 -21.13
CA ALA A 41 -4.79 4.29 -20.99
C ALA A 41 -3.66 4.88 -20.14
N PHE A 42 -3.25 6.12 -20.43
CA PHE A 42 -2.21 6.81 -19.65
C PHE A 42 -2.60 6.99 -18.18
N LYS A 43 -3.84 7.41 -17.90
CA LYS A 43 -4.33 7.59 -16.52
C LYS A 43 -4.35 6.27 -15.76
N LEU A 44 -4.84 5.20 -16.38
CA LEU A 44 -4.88 3.88 -15.77
C LEU A 44 -3.46 3.37 -15.46
N GLU A 45 -2.52 3.47 -16.40
CA GLU A 45 -1.12 3.10 -16.18
C GLU A 45 -0.45 3.92 -15.06
N MET A 46 -0.73 5.22 -15.01
CA MET A 46 -0.20 6.11 -13.97
C MET A 46 -0.69 5.69 -12.57
N GLU A 47 -2.00 5.47 -12.40
CA GLU A 47 -2.55 5.06 -11.10
C GLU A 47 -2.08 3.65 -10.70
N VAL A 48 -2.00 2.71 -11.65
CA VAL A 48 -1.44 1.38 -11.40
C VAL A 48 0.03 1.46 -10.96
N SER A 49 0.82 2.33 -11.58
CA SER A 49 2.23 2.53 -11.23
C SER A 49 2.37 3.12 -9.82
N LYS A 50 1.53 4.09 -9.47
CA LYS A 50 1.47 4.67 -8.13
C LYS A 50 1.12 3.61 -7.08
N TYR A 51 0.06 2.83 -7.31
CA TYR A 51 -0.36 1.75 -6.43
C TYR A 51 0.76 0.73 -6.20
N LYS A 52 1.47 0.32 -7.26
CA LYS A 52 2.62 -0.59 -7.15
C LYS A 52 3.76 -0.01 -6.32
N ALA A 53 4.07 1.28 -6.50
CA ALA A 53 5.10 1.95 -5.72
C ALA A 53 4.74 1.98 -4.22
N GLU A 54 3.50 2.33 -3.89
CA GLU A 54 3.01 2.36 -2.51
C GLU A 54 2.99 0.95 -1.88
N MET A 55 2.57 -0.07 -2.62
CA MET A 55 2.63 -1.48 -2.18
C MET A 55 4.06 -1.93 -1.88
N SER A 56 5.01 -1.56 -2.73
CA SER A 56 6.43 -1.86 -2.54
C SER A 56 6.96 -1.21 -1.26
N LEU A 57 6.64 0.07 -1.03
CA LEU A 57 7.00 0.80 0.19
C LEU A 57 6.39 0.17 1.44
N MET A 58 5.11 -0.22 1.40
CA MET A 58 4.45 -0.92 2.50
C MET A 58 5.16 -2.24 2.82
N SER A 59 5.44 -3.04 1.79
CA SER A 59 6.11 -4.33 1.97
C SER A 59 7.51 -4.18 2.56
N ALA A 60 8.27 -3.17 2.13
CA ALA A 60 9.58 -2.87 2.68
C ALA A 60 9.49 -2.46 4.16
N LEU A 61 8.57 -1.55 4.49
CA LEU A 61 8.39 -1.09 5.87
C LEU A 61 7.95 -2.22 6.80
N VAL A 62 6.98 -3.05 6.40
CA VAL A 62 6.53 -4.19 7.20
C VAL A 62 7.66 -5.20 7.42
N LYS A 63 8.48 -5.44 6.39
CA LYS A 63 9.66 -6.29 6.50
C LYS A 63 10.67 -5.73 7.50
N ASP A 64 11.05 -4.46 7.35
CA ASP A 64 12.03 -3.81 8.25
C ASP A 64 11.55 -3.82 9.70
N LEU A 65 10.26 -3.54 9.94
CA LEU A 65 9.68 -3.61 11.27
C LEU A 65 9.70 -5.05 11.84
N SER A 66 9.44 -6.05 10.99
CA SER A 66 9.51 -7.46 11.39
C SER A 66 10.94 -7.87 11.75
N GLU A 67 11.94 -7.39 11.02
CA GLU A 67 13.35 -7.65 11.32
C GLU A 67 13.77 -7.00 12.65
N VAL A 68 13.37 -5.74 12.88
CA VAL A 68 13.60 -5.05 14.17
C VAL A 68 12.93 -5.81 15.32
N GLN A 69 11.69 -6.25 15.16
CA GLN A 69 10.98 -7.02 16.17
C GLN A 69 11.71 -8.34 16.50
N GLN A 70 12.20 -9.06 15.47
CA GLN A 70 12.98 -10.29 15.68
C GLN A 70 14.31 -10.03 16.40
N GLN A 71 15.01 -8.95 16.06
CA GLN A 71 16.26 -8.58 16.75
C GLN A 71 16.03 -8.24 18.22
N ILE A 72 14.89 -7.61 18.56
CA ILE A 72 14.51 -7.36 19.96
C ILE A 72 14.29 -8.69 20.69
N ILE A 73 13.53 -9.62 20.09
CA ILE A 73 13.25 -10.95 20.68
C ILE A 73 14.53 -11.74 20.93
N GLN A 74 15.53 -11.66 20.04
CA GLN A 74 16.81 -12.37 20.24
C GLN A 74 17.67 -11.82 21.39
N LYS A 75 17.41 -10.58 21.84
CA LYS A 75 18.18 -9.91 22.90
C LYS A 75 17.53 -9.99 24.28
N VAL A 76 16.32 -10.53 24.38
CA VAL A 76 15.53 -10.71 25.61
C VAL A 76 15.45 -12.20 25.93
#